data_AF-A0A7W9PL85-F1
#
_entry.id   AF-A0A7W9PL85-F1
#
_cell.length_a   1.000
_cell.length_b   1.000
_cell.length_c   1.000
_cell.angle_alpha   90.00
_cell.angle_beta   90.00
_cell.angle_gamma   90.00
#
_symmetry.space_group_name_H-M   'P 1'
#
loop_
_entity.id
_entity.type
_entity.pdbx_description
1 polymer ?
#
loop_
_entity_poly.entity_id
_entity_poly.type
_entity_poly.pdbx_seq_one_letter_code
_entity_poly.pdbx_strand_id
1 'polypeptide(L)'
;MVDARELLTYEVTISRPDDYRDSWWRVGNAGTPEQTAAALSELATRCALELAEPTGRCWYVCDIRFADDVQVDYFVGSIRAEHLADQLRYTAARTLTAVPSTS
;
A
#
# COMPACT_ATOMS: atom_id res chain seq x y z
N MET A 1 -19.01 -14.65 -8.44
CA MET A 1 -17.69 -14.95 -9.03
C MET A 1 -17.11 -13.60 -9.39
N VAL A 2 -16.01 -13.21 -8.75
CA VAL A 2 -15.26 -12.01 -9.14
C VAL A 2 -14.60 -12.31 -10.48
N ASP A 3 -14.71 -11.38 -11.44
CA ASP A 3 -13.97 -11.51 -12.69
C ASP A 3 -12.48 -11.39 -12.38
N ALA A 4 -11.64 -12.26 -12.95
CA ALA A 4 -10.19 -12.18 -12.73
C ALA A 4 -9.61 -10.80 -13.11
N ARG A 5 -10.30 -10.05 -13.97
CA ARG A 5 -9.98 -8.66 -14.35
C ARG A 5 -10.25 -7.64 -13.24
N GLU A 6 -11.12 -7.95 -12.30
CA GLU A 6 -11.45 -7.10 -11.14
C GLU A 6 -10.45 -7.30 -10.00
N LEU A 7 -9.56 -8.29 -10.09
CA LEU A 7 -8.51 -8.50 -9.10
C LEU A 7 -7.42 -7.44 -9.22
N LEU A 8 -6.97 -7.00 -8.06
CA LEU A 8 -5.82 -6.12 -7.89
C LEU A 8 -4.61 -6.93 -7.46
N THR A 9 -3.46 -6.59 -8.00
CA THR A 9 -2.16 -6.96 -7.45
C THR A 9 -1.60 -5.75 -6.74
N TYR A 10 -1.09 -5.92 -5.52
CA TYR A 10 -0.44 -4.85 -4.79
C TYR A 10 0.95 -5.29 -4.30
N GLU A 11 1.91 -4.37 -4.32
CA GLU A 11 3.18 -4.49 -3.63
C GLU A 11 3.42 -3.22 -2.81
N VAL A 12 3.73 -3.39 -1.52
CA VAL A 12 4.11 -2.34 -0.60
C VAL A 12 5.45 -2.68 0.03
N THR A 13 6.41 -1.78 -0.11
CA THR A 13 7.72 -1.86 0.54
C THR A 13 7.96 -0.61 1.37
N ILE A 14 8.39 -0.79 2.61
CA ILE A 14 8.68 0.27 3.57
C ILE A 14 10.05 -0.02 4.18
N SER A 15 10.98 0.92 4.08
CA SER A 15 12.26 0.82 4.78
C SER A 15 12.14 1.14 6.27
N ARG A 16 13.15 0.78 7.07
CA ARG A 16 13.26 1.33 8.42
C ARG A 16 13.40 2.86 8.38
N PRO A 17 12.96 3.57 9.43
CA PRO A 17 13.25 4.98 9.56
C PRO A 17 14.76 5.23 9.57
N ASP A 18 15.21 6.18 8.76
CA ASP A 18 16.62 6.60 8.61
C ASP A 18 17.61 5.52 8.12
N ASP A 19 17.12 4.32 7.78
CA ASP A 19 17.87 3.29 7.05
C ASP A 19 17.07 2.84 5.80
N TYR A 20 17.39 3.46 4.66
CA TYR A 20 16.73 3.16 3.38
C TYR A 20 17.17 1.84 2.75
N ARG A 21 18.19 1.18 3.28
CA ARG A 21 18.70 -0.09 2.74
C ARG A 21 18.01 -1.29 3.39
N ASP A 22 17.57 -1.14 4.64
CA ASP A 22 16.83 -2.17 5.36
C ASP A 22 15.33 -2.09 5.07
N SER A 23 14.83 -3.09 4.34
CA SER A 23 13.40 -3.23 4.04
C SER A 23 12.68 -3.81 5.25
N TRP A 24 12.12 -2.92 6.06
CA TRP A 24 11.41 -3.29 7.29
C TRP A 24 10.12 -4.07 7.00
N TRP A 25 9.35 -3.61 6.03
CA TRP A 25 8.14 -4.28 5.57
C TRP A 25 8.19 -4.47 4.06
N ARG A 26 7.86 -5.68 3.62
CA ARG A 26 7.56 -5.98 2.23
C ARG A 26 6.37 -6.92 2.19
N VAL A 27 5.28 -6.46 1.61
CA VAL A 27 4.03 -7.21 1.50
C VAL A 27 3.48 -7.03 0.10
N GLY A 28 3.11 -8.13 -0.53
CA GLY A 28 2.42 -8.09 -1.80
C GLY A 28 1.56 -9.32 -2.00
N ASN A 29 0.41 -9.13 -2.63
CA ASN A 29 -0.53 -10.20 -2.92
C ASN A 29 -1.48 -9.77 -4.04
N ALA A 30 -2.35 -10.68 -4.47
CA ALA A 30 -3.50 -10.38 -5.30
C ALA A 30 -4.81 -10.59 -4.53
N GLY A 31 -5.82 -9.76 -4.80
CA GLY A 31 -7.13 -9.85 -4.15
C GLY A 31 -8.14 -8.89 -4.75
N THR A 32 -9.39 -8.95 -4.27
CA THR A 32 -10.40 -7.94 -4.62
C THR A 32 -10.01 -6.56 -4.08
N PRO A 33 -10.64 -5.47 -4.55
CA PRO A 33 -10.45 -4.14 -3.97
C PRO A 33 -10.65 -4.10 -2.45
N GLU A 34 -11.64 -4.81 -1.93
CA GLU A 34 -11.91 -4.89 -0.49
C GLU A 34 -10.81 -5.65 0.27
N GLN A 35 -10.33 -6.76 -0.29
CA GLN A 35 -9.24 -7.54 0.32
C GLN A 35 -7.94 -6.73 0.34
N THR A 36 -7.64 -6.03 -0.76
CA THR A 36 -6.47 -5.16 -0.89
C THR A 36 -6.56 -4.00 0.10
N ALA A 37 -7.71 -3.31 0.16
CA ALA A 37 -7.93 -2.22 1.10
C ALA A 37 -7.85 -2.68 2.57
N ALA A 38 -8.36 -3.87 2.89
CA ALA A 38 -8.24 -4.45 4.21
C ALA A 38 -6.78 -4.73 4.59
N ALA A 39 -6.00 -5.33 3.68
CA ALA A 39 -4.58 -5.59 3.91
C ALA A 39 -3.75 -4.31 4.11
N LEU A 40 -4.03 -3.27 3.32
CA LEU A 40 -3.40 -1.94 3.48
C LEU A 40 -3.78 -1.29 4.81
N SER A 41 -5.05 -1.39 5.22
CA SER A 41 -5.53 -0.85 6.50
C SER A 41 -4.93 -1.59 7.71
N GLU A 42 -4.74 -2.90 7.59
CA GLU A 42 -4.03 -3.70 8.59
C GLU A 42 -2.56 -3.28 8.68
N LEU A 43 -1.88 -3.12 7.54
CA LEU A 43 -0.49 -2.64 7.52
C LEU A 43 -0.36 -1.24 8.13
N ALA A 44 -1.31 -0.34 7.85
CA ALA A 44 -1.37 0.99 8.47
C ALA A 44 -1.47 0.92 9.99
N THR A 45 -2.30 0.00 10.50
CA THR A 45 -2.45 -0.25 11.94
C THR A 45 -1.16 -0.75 12.56
N ARG A 46 -0.48 -1.71 11.92
CA ARG A 46 0.82 -2.23 12.39
C ARG A 46 1.89 -1.14 12.40
N CYS A 47 1.97 -0.32 11.34
CA CYS A 47 2.90 0.80 11.28
C CYS A 47 2.65 1.79 12.42
N ALA A 48 1.39 2.12 12.72
CA ALA A 48 1.05 3.05 13.79
C ALA A 48 1.39 2.50 15.20
N LEU A 49 1.29 1.19 15.40
CA LEU A 49 1.62 0.54 16.67
C LEU A 49 3.13 0.36 16.88
N GLU A 50 3.85 -0.06 15.84
CA GLU A 50 5.29 -0.32 15.94
C GLU A 50 6.13 0.97 15.88
N LEU A 51 5.63 2.01 15.21
CA LEU A 51 6.23 3.34 15.20
C LEU A 51 5.65 4.24 16.30
N ALA A 52 5.46 3.74 17.53
CA ALA A 52 4.84 4.52 18.61
C ALA A 52 5.54 5.87 18.89
N GLU A 53 6.83 5.99 18.54
CA GLU A 53 7.59 7.25 18.50
C GLU A 53 8.26 7.42 17.12
N PRO A 54 7.50 7.75 16.05
CA PRO A 54 8.02 7.78 14.70
C PRO A 54 8.95 8.99 14.55
N THR A 55 10.25 8.75 14.52
CA THR A 55 11.23 9.77 14.13
C THR A 55 11.86 9.38 12.79
N GLY A 56 12.30 10.37 12.02
CA GLY A 56 12.97 10.14 10.75
C GLY A 56 12.04 9.98 9.54
N ARG A 57 12.65 9.49 8.45
CA ARG A 57 11.96 9.23 7.18
C ARG A 57 12.09 7.76 6.79
N CYS A 58 11.07 7.23 6.14
CA CYS A 58 11.11 5.92 5.50
C CYS A 58 11.12 6.09 3.98
N TRP A 59 11.77 5.16 3.29
CA TRP A 59 11.53 4.95 1.87
C TRP A 59 10.26 4.10 1.72
N TYR A 60 9.27 4.61 0.99
CA TYR A 60 7.98 3.97 0.79
C TYR A 60 7.74 3.76 -0.70
N VAL A 61 7.40 2.52 -1.04
CA VAL A 61 6.97 2.09 -2.37
C VAL A 61 5.59 1.47 -2.22
N CYS A 62 4.66 1.90 -3.05
CA CYS A 62 3.34 1.31 -3.19
C CYS A 62 3.01 1.24 -4.66
N ASP A 63 2.66 0.06 -5.14
CA ASP A 63 2.23 -0.18 -6.50
C ASP A 63 0.98 -1.05 -6.44
N ILE A 64 -0.13 -0.56 -6.97
CA ILE A 64 -1.42 -1.25 -7.02
C ILE A 64 -1.92 -1.21 -8.45
N ARG A 65 -2.20 -2.38 -9.02
CA ARG A 65 -2.62 -2.53 -10.42
C ARG A 65 -3.74 -3.53 -10.54
N PHE A 66 -4.60 -3.33 -11.53
CA PHE A 66 -5.51 -4.37 -12.00
C PHE A 66 -4.73 -5.50 -12.71
N ALA A 67 -5.38 -6.64 -12.93
CA ALA A 67 -4.80 -7.79 -13.62
C ALA A 67 -4.40 -7.51 -15.09
N ASP A 68 -4.93 -6.44 -15.69
CA ASP A 68 -4.55 -5.93 -17.02
C ASP A 68 -3.38 -4.93 -16.98
N ASP A 69 -2.69 -4.83 -15.83
CA ASP A 69 -1.58 -3.91 -15.55
C ASP A 69 -1.98 -2.42 -15.52
N VAL A 70 -3.29 -2.12 -15.52
CA VAL A 70 -3.78 -0.74 -15.32
C VAL A 70 -3.52 -0.32 -13.87
N GLN A 71 -2.72 0.74 -13.72
CA GLN A 71 -2.30 1.25 -12.42
C GLN A 71 -3.44 1.99 -11.72
N VAL A 72 -3.76 1.56 -10.50
CA VAL A 72 -4.75 2.17 -9.61
C VAL A 72 -4.11 3.25 -8.73
N ASP A 73 -3.00 2.88 -8.09
CA ASP A 73 -2.21 3.80 -7.29
C ASP A 73 -0.73 3.44 -7.41
N TYR A 74 0.11 4.48 -7.36
CA TYR A 74 1.56 4.32 -7.36
C TYR A 74 2.21 5.47 -6.62
N PHE A 75 3.11 5.11 -5.72
CA PHE A 75 3.96 6.04 -5.02
C PHE A 75 5.33 5.43 -4.82
N VAL A 76 6.37 6.21 -5.11
CA VAL A 76 7.75 5.87 -4.76
C VAL A 76 8.43 7.13 -4.23
N GLY A 77 8.90 7.09 -2.99
CA GLY A 77 9.66 8.19 -2.43
C GLY A 77 9.84 8.15 -0.92
N SER A 78 10.50 9.18 -0.40
CA SER A 78 10.66 9.37 1.03
C SER A 78 9.37 9.92 1.65
N ILE A 79 8.93 9.34 2.76
CA ILE A 79 7.80 9.84 3.57
C ILE A 79 8.24 9.96 5.04
N ARG A 80 7.68 10.93 5.77
CA ARG A 80 7.89 11.01 7.22
C ARG A 80 7.23 9.81 7.87
N ALA A 81 7.90 9.16 8.82
CA ALA A 81 7.37 7.98 9.51
C ALA A 81 5.99 8.25 10.13
N GLU A 82 5.76 9.47 10.65
CA GLU A 82 4.48 9.91 11.23
C GLU A 82 3.31 9.96 10.23
N HIS A 83 3.56 10.10 8.93
CA HIS A 83 2.53 10.16 7.88
C HIS A 83 2.29 8.80 7.20
N LEU A 84 3.10 7.79 7.51
CA LEU A 84 3.06 6.51 6.80
C LEU A 84 1.71 5.79 6.97
N ALA A 85 1.19 5.76 8.20
CA ALA A 85 -0.10 5.12 8.48
C ALA A 85 -1.26 5.83 7.75
N ASP A 86 -1.24 7.16 7.71
CA ASP A 86 -2.28 7.94 7.03
C ASP A 86 -2.21 7.78 5.51
N GLN A 87 -0.99 7.71 4.95
CA GLN A 87 -0.80 7.44 3.53
C GLN A 87 -1.35 6.06 3.14
N LEU A 88 -1.08 5.03 3.94
CA LEU A 88 -1.61 3.67 3.72
C LEU A 88 -3.15 3.64 3.81
N ARG A 89 -3.75 4.34 4.78
CA ARG A 89 -5.21 4.47 4.90
C ARG A 89 -5.82 5.19 3.70
N TYR A 90 -5.16 6.25 3.23
CA TYR A 90 -5.60 6.99 2.05
C TYR A 90 -5.57 6.12 0.79
N THR A 91 -4.48 5.38 0.57
CA THR A 91 -4.38 4.43 -0.54
C THR A 91 -5.41 3.30 -0.43
N ALA A 92 -5.68 2.79 0.78
CA ALA A 92 -6.76 1.82 1.01
C ALA A 92 -8.14 2.36 0.59
N ALA A 93 -8.47 3.59 1.00
CA ALA A 93 -9.72 4.23 0.62
C ALA A 93 -9.85 4.45 -0.90
N ARG A 94 -8.76 4.86 -1.56
CA ARG A 94 -8.72 4.99 -3.03
C ARG A 94 -8.91 3.66 -3.74
N THR A 95 -8.33 2.59 -3.20
CA THR A 95 -8.46 1.23 -3.75
C THR A 95 -9.92 0.80 -3.82
N LEU A 96 -10.74 1.13 -2.82
CA LEU A 96 -12.17 0.82 -2.80
C LEU A 96 -12.98 1.57 -3.87
N THR A 97 -12.47 2.69 -4.35
CA THR A 97 -13.13 3.50 -5.41
C THR A 97 -12.62 3.17 -6.81
N ALA A 98 -11.62 2.28 -6.92
CA ALA A 98 -11.04 1.88 -8.18
C ALA A 98 -12.05 1.05 -8.96
N VAL A 99 -12.33 1.45 -10.20
CA VAL A 99 -13.16 0.70 -11.14
C VAL A 99 -12.28 0.19 -12.27
N PRO A 100 -12.41 -1.08 -12.68
CA PRO A 100 -11.68 -1.60 -13.83
C PRO A 100 -12.15 -0.87 -15.09
N SER A 101 -11.20 -0.60 -16.00
CA SER A 101 -11.53 0.05 -17.28
C SER A 101 -12.32 -0.93 -18.14
N THR A 102 -13.63 -0.71 -18.28
CA THR A 102 -14.47 -1.46 -19.22
C THR A 102 -14.12 -1.04 -20.65
N SER A 103 -13.28 -1.84 -21.31
CA SER A 103 -13.13 -1.82 -22.77
C SER A 103 -14.15 -2.72 -23.44
#